data_AF-A0A963Q7Q6-F1
#
_entry.id   AF-A0A963Q7Q6-F1
#
_cell.length_a   1.000
_cell.length_b   1.000
_cell.length_c   1.000
_cell.angle_alpha   90.00
_cell.angle_beta   90.00
_cell.angle_gamma   90.00
#
_symmetry.space_group_name_H-M   'P 1'
#
loop_
_entity.id
_entity.type
_entity.pdbx_description
1 polymer ?
#
loop_
_entity_poly.entity_id
_entity_poly.type
_entity_poly.pdbx_seq_one_letter_code
_entity_poly.pdbx_strand_id
1 'polypeptide(L)'
;MKIDRIHHVAYRCKDARETVLWYQQMLKMDFVLAIAEDHVPSTKAPDPYMHVFLDAGAGNVLAFFELPTQPPMGRDPNTPDWVQHIAFRVKDRAELLQFRDHLQARGVDVLGVTDHGA
;
A
#
# COMPACT_ATOMS: atom_id res chain seq x y z
N MET A 1 -17.34 21.46 10.68
CA MET A 1 -16.32 21.09 9.67
C MET A 1 -16.19 19.57 9.66
N LYS A 2 -15.98 18.94 8.50
CA LYS A 2 -15.79 17.48 8.36
C LYS A 2 -14.70 17.23 7.32
N ILE A 3 -13.84 16.23 7.57
CA ILE A 3 -12.91 15.72 6.55
C ILE A 3 -13.70 15.08 5.40
N ASP A 4 -13.21 15.19 4.16
CA ASP A 4 -13.88 14.63 2.97
C ASP A 4 -13.53 13.15 2.78
N ARG A 5 -12.24 12.85 2.63
CA ARG A 5 -11.70 11.50 2.42
C ARG A 5 -10.25 11.40 2.88
N ILE A 6 -9.69 10.20 2.83
CA ILE A 6 -8.24 10.00 2.90
C ILE A 6 -7.62 10.58 1.64
N HIS A 7 -6.71 11.55 1.79
CA HIS A 7 -5.96 12.03 0.63
C HIS A 7 -4.95 10.97 0.18
N HIS A 8 -4.14 10.47 1.10
CA HIS A 8 -3.21 9.37 0.84
C HIS A 8 -2.79 8.71 2.16
N VAL A 9 -2.28 7.48 2.07
CA VAL A 9 -1.53 6.80 3.14
C VAL A 9 -0.20 6.36 2.55
N ALA A 10 0.89 6.56 3.30
CA ALA A 10 2.23 6.18 2.87
C ALA A 10 2.83 5.11 3.79
N TYR A 11 3.48 4.12 3.18
CA TYR A 11 4.23 3.07 3.89
C TYR A 11 5.69 3.04 3.43
N ARG A 12 6.54 2.26 4.11
CA ARG A 12 7.89 1.97 3.62
C ARG A 12 7.86 0.71 2.76
N CYS A 13 8.62 0.71 1.67
CA CYS A 13 8.90 -0.47 0.87
C CYS A 13 10.41 -0.75 0.78
N LYS A 14 10.76 -1.94 0.29
CA LYS A 14 12.15 -2.37 0.07
C LYS A 14 12.65 -1.98 -1.32
N ASP A 15 11.79 -2.10 -2.32
CA ASP A 15 12.05 -1.77 -3.72
C ASP A 15 10.79 -1.13 -4.31
N ALA A 16 10.90 0.10 -4.79
CA ALA A 16 9.78 0.87 -5.31
C ALA A 16 9.19 0.25 -6.59
N ARG A 17 10.03 -0.29 -7.47
CA ARG A 17 9.59 -0.87 -8.74
C ARG A 17 8.84 -2.18 -8.51
N GLU A 18 9.38 -3.07 -7.69
CA GLU A 18 8.73 -4.32 -7.29
C GLU A 18 7.37 -4.02 -6.65
N THR A 19 7.33 -3.03 -5.75
CA THR A 19 6.09 -2.61 -5.10
C THR A 19 5.05 -2.13 -6.11
N VAL A 20 5.42 -1.22 -7.02
CA VAL A 20 4.50 -0.73 -8.05
C VAL A 20 3.96 -1.88 -8.91
N LEU A 21 4.85 -2.74 -9.39
CA LEU A 21 4.47 -3.88 -10.23
C LEU A 21 3.55 -4.86 -9.49
N TRP A 22 3.82 -5.12 -8.20
CA TRP A 22 2.99 -6.00 -7.39
C TRP A 22 1.57 -5.44 -7.25
N TYR A 23 1.42 -4.17 -6.86
CA TYR A 23 0.09 -3.57 -6.66
C TYR A 23 -0.70 -3.41 -7.97
N GLN A 24 -0.03 -3.13 -9.09
CA GLN A 24 -0.64 -3.15 -10.42
C GLN A 24 -1.17 -4.54 -10.77
N GLN A 25 -0.35 -5.59 -10.60
CA GLN A 25 -0.71 -6.94 -11.01
C GLN A 25 -1.79 -7.55 -10.10
N MET A 26 -1.63 -7.39 -8.79
CA MET A 26 -2.45 -8.02 -7.76
C MET A 26 -3.74 -7.27 -7.50
N LEU A 27 -3.68 -5.94 -7.37
CA LEU A 27 -4.82 -5.12 -6.92
C LEU A 27 -5.32 -4.12 -7.98
N LYS A 28 -4.76 -4.14 -9.20
CA LYS A 28 -5.20 -3.28 -10.32
C LYS A 28 -5.11 -1.78 -10.00
N MET A 29 -4.15 -1.40 -9.16
CA MET A 29 -3.91 -0.01 -8.82
C MET A 29 -2.96 0.61 -9.83
N ASP A 30 -3.40 1.66 -10.52
CA ASP A 30 -2.60 2.33 -11.54
C ASP A 30 -1.47 3.13 -10.92
N PHE A 31 -0.33 3.17 -11.60
CA PHE A 31 0.79 4.03 -11.19
C PHE A 31 0.46 5.48 -11.53
N VAL A 32 0.57 6.36 -10.55
CA VAL A 32 0.26 7.78 -10.72
C VAL A 32 1.52 8.58 -11.01
N LEU A 33 2.50 8.54 -10.10
CA LEU A 33 3.77 9.26 -10.24
C LEU A 33 4.83 8.70 -9.29
N ALA A 34 6.09 9.08 -9.55
CA ALA A 34 7.23 8.85 -8.66
C ALA A 34 8.00 10.15 -8.44
N ILE A 35 8.48 10.35 -7.22
CA ILE A 35 9.34 11.46 -6.81
C ILE A 35 10.63 10.87 -6.27
N ALA A 36 11.75 11.35 -6.78
CA ALA A 36 13.09 11.03 -6.27
C ALA A 36 13.77 12.32 -5.86
N GLU A 37 14.22 12.38 -4.61
CA GLU A 37 14.87 13.57 -4.05
C GLU A 37 16.04 13.12 -3.17
N ASP A 38 17.11 13.92 -3.13
CA ASP A 38 18.28 13.67 -2.29
C ASP A 38 18.10 14.22 -0.86
N HIS A 39 17.09 15.08 -0.65
CA HIS A 39 16.86 15.76 0.62
C HIS A 39 15.40 15.66 1.05
N VAL A 40 15.18 15.43 2.35
CA VAL A 40 13.84 15.40 2.93
C VAL A 40 13.16 16.78 2.77
N PRO A 41 11.95 16.88 2.20
CA PRO A 41 11.33 18.17 1.88
C PRO A 41 11.12 19.08 3.10
N SER A 42 10.77 18.49 4.24
CA SER A 42 10.44 19.19 5.49
C SER A 42 11.66 19.58 6.31
N THR A 43 12.65 18.69 6.45
CA THR A 43 13.81 18.90 7.33
C THR A 43 15.06 19.33 6.58
N LYS A 44 15.10 19.16 5.26
CA LYS A 44 16.29 19.34 4.40
C LYS A 44 17.45 18.43 4.75
N ALA A 45 17.23 17.37 5.53
CA ALA A 45 18.27 16.38 5.80
C ALA A 45 18.68 15.66 4.50
N PRO A 46 19.98 15.36 4.28
CA PRO A 46 20.45 14.60 3.14
C PRO A 46 20.11 13.11 3.36
N ASP A 47 18.94 12.71 2.90
CA ASP A 47 18.44 11.34 3.00
C ASP A 47 17.69 10.99 1.71
N PRO A 48 18.41 10.45 0.71
CA PRO A 48 17.83 10.14 -0.59
C PRO A 48 16.69 9.13 -0.47
N TYR A 49 15.60 9.37 -1.19
CA TYR A 49 14.45 8.48 -1.20
C TYR A 49 13.77 8.43 -2.57
N MET A 50 13.03 7.33 -2.79
CA MET A 50 12.02 7.24 -3.84
C MET A 50 10.64 7.20 -3.20
N HIS A 51 9.70 8.00 -3.70
CA HIS A 51 8.32 8.01 -3.24
C HIS A 51 7.40 7.74 -4.43
N VAL A 52 6.72 6.59 -4.42
CA VAL A 52 5.81 6.15 -5.49
C VAL A 52 4.36 6.24 -5.04
N PHE A 53 3.47 6.56 -5.96
CA PHE A 53 2.04 6.78 -5.70
C PHE A 53 1.19 5.92 -6.62
N LEU A 54 0.20 5.24 -6.05
CA LEU A 54 -0.73 4.35 -6.74
C LEU A 54 -2.18 4.78 -6.51
N ASP A 55 -3.01 4.70 -7.55
CA ASP A 55 -4.44 4.98 -7.46
C ASP A 55 -5.16 3.82 -6.76
N ALA A 56 -5.68 4.10 -5.56
CA ALA A 56 -6.45 3.16 -4.75
C ALA A 56 -7.98 3.40 -4.88
N GLY A 57 -8.40 4.11 -5.92
CA GLY A 57 -9.79 4.37 -6.27
C GLY A 57 -10.41 5.55 -5.51
N ALA A 58 -11.44 6.15 -6.10
CA ALA A 58 -12.21 7.27 -5.53
C ALA A 58 -11.35 8.50 -5.11
N GLY A 59 -10.20 8.67 -5.75
CA GLY A 59 -9.23 9.74 -5.45
C GLY A 59 -8.38 9.48 -4.20
N ASN A 60 -8.41 8.26 -3.64
CA ASN A 60 -7.51 7.85 -2.57
C ASN A 60 -6.20 7.35 -3.18
N VAL A 61 -5.08 7.68 -2.54
CA VAL A 61 -3.75 7.25 -3.02
C VAL A 61 -3.05 6.37 -1.98
N LEU A 62 -2.51 5.25 -2.44
CA LEU A 62 -1.58 4.43 -1.67
C LEU A 62 -0.16 4.74 -2.12
N ALA A 63 0.70 5.13 -1.18
CA ALA A 63 2.06 5.56 -1.49
C ALA A 63 3.12 4.75 -0.73
N PHE A 64 4.32 4.70 -1.29
CA PHE A 64 5.45 3.99 -0.68
C PHE A 64 6.76 4.75 -0.78
N PHE A 65 7.51 4.76 0.32
CA PHE A 65 8.88 5.24 0.38
C PHE A 65 9.88 4.09 0.32
N GLU A 66 10.79 4.13 -0.64
CA GLU A 66 12.03 3.37 -0.62
C GLU A 66 13.11 4.24 0.02
N LEU A 67 13.72 3.74 1.10
CA LEU A 67 14.74 4.44 1.90
C LEU A 67 16.05 3.62 1.86
N PRO A 68 16.90 3.81 0.84
CA PRO A 68 18.08 2.96 0.59
C PRO A 68 19.18 3.09 1.65
N THR A 69 19.24 4.22 2.35
CA THR A 69 20.23 4.56 3.39
C THR A 69 19.82 4.09 4.79
N GLN A 70 18.56 3.72 4.99
CA GLN A 70 17.99 3.42 6.30
C GLN A 70 18.10 1.91 6.63
N PRO A 71 18.22 1.52 7.92
CA PRO A 71 18.24 0.11 8.31
C PRO A 71 17.04 -0.67 7.76
N PRO A 72 17.16 -2.00 7.54
CA PRO A 72 16.05 -2.81 7.03
C PRO A 72 14.75 -2.60 7.83
N MET A 73 13.63 -2.46 7.11
CA MET A 73 12.33 -2.29 7.75
C MET A 73 11.91 -3.56 8.52
N GLY A 74 11.29 -3.35 9.69
CA GLY A 74 10.68 -4.40 10.51
C GLY A 74 9.24 -4.04 10.88
N ARG A 75 8.56 -4.95 11.58
CA ARG A 75 7.26 -4.69 12.22
C ARG A 75 7.46 -4.26 13.68
N ASP A 76 6.45 -3.64 14.27
CA ASP A 76 6.40 -3.47 15.72
C ASP A 76 6.13 -4.83 16.39
N PRO A 77 7.07 -5.38 17.17
CA PRO A 77 6.92 -6.71 17.78
C PRO A 77 5.84 -6.76 18.88
N ASN A 78 5.36 -5.62 19.37
CA ASN A 78 4.30 -5.59 20.39
C ASN A 78 2.89 -5.63 19.78
N THR A 79 2.77 -5.53 18.46
CA THR A 79 1.49 -5.49 17.75
C THR A 79 1.19 -6.87 17.15
N PRO A 80 0.07 -7.53 17.51
CA PRO A 80 -0.34 -8.78 16.89
C PRO A 80 -0.50 -8.64 15.37
N ASP A 81 -0.16 -9.70 14.62
CA ASP A 81 -0.04 -9.64 13.16
C ASP A 81 -1.30 -9.13 12.45
N TRP A 82 -2.49 -9.42 12.99
CA TRP A 82 -3.79 -9.05 12.41
C TRP A 82 -4.18 -7.59 12.63
N VAL A 83 -3.57 -6.88 13.58
CA VAL A 83 -4.00 -5.53 13.97
C VAL A 83 -3.61 -4.49 12.92
N GLN A 84 -2.35 -4.48 12.48
CA GLN A 84 -1.88 -3.52 11.49
C GLN A 84 -2.24 -4.00 10.08
N HIS A 85 -3.35 -3.49 9.55
CA HIS A 85 -3.81 -3.79 8.19
C HIS A 85 -4.40 -2.54 7.51
N ILE A 86 -4.57 -2.62 6.20
CA ILE A 86 -5.32 -1.67 5.39
C ILE A 86 -6.44 -2.42 4.68
N ALA A 87 -7.64 -1.83 4.65
CA ALA A 87 -8.81 -2.43 4.02
C ALA A 87 -9.22 -1.60 2.81
N PHE A 88 -9.40 -2.27 1.68
CA PHE A 88 -9.93 -1.68 0.45
C PHE A 88 -11.34 -2.19 0.20
N ARG A 89 -12.25 -1.28 -0.13
CA ARG A 89 -13.61 -1.65 -0.54
C ARG A 89 -13.61 -2.01 -2.02
N VAL A 90 -14.24 -3.14 -2.34
CA VAL A 90 -14.63 -3.53 -3.70
C VAL A 90 -16.14 -3.35 -3.88
N LYS A 91 -16.63 -3.40 -5.12
CA LYS A 91 -18.03 -3.10 -5.47
C LYS A 91 -19.02 -3.98 -4.72
N ASP A 92 -18.77 -5.29 -4.68
CA ASP A 92 -19.69 -6.28 -4.12
C ASP A 92 -18.97 -7.59 -3.75
N ARG A 93 -19.74 -8.56 -3.23
CA ARG A 93 -19.23 -9.88 -2.83
C ARG A 93 -18.71 -10.69 -4.01
N ALA A 94 -19.27 -10.53 -5.21
CA ALA A 94 -18.80 -11.26 -6.37
C ALA A 94 -17.40 -10.77 -6.79
N GLU A 95 -17.19 -9.45 -6.78
CA GLU A 95 -15.87 -8.86 -7.02
C GLU A 95 -14.85 -9.25 -5.93
N LEU A 96 -15.27 -9.30 -4.64
CA LEU A 96 -14.43 -9.79 -3.55
C LEU A 96 -13.92 -11.23 -3.81
N LEU A 97 -14.80 -12.12 -4.25
CA LEU A 97 -14.42 -13.51 -4.57
C LEU A 97 -13.49 -13.59 -5.78
N GLN A 98 -13.70 -12.75 -6.80
CA GLN A 98 -12.79 -12.67 -7.95
C GLN A 98 -11.38 -12.22 -7.53
N PHE A 99 -11.27 -11.20 -6.66
CA PHE A 99 -9.97 -10.79 -6.13
C PHE A 99 -9.31 -11.87 -5.28
N ARG A 100 -10.07 -12.57 -4.42
CA ARG A 100 -9.55 -13.71 -3.64
C ARG A 100 -8.93 -14.76 -4.56
N ASP A 101 -9.67 -15.20 -5.57
CA ASP A 101 -9.21 -16.25 -6.50
C ASP A 101 -8.02 -15.77 -7.34
N HIS A 102 -8.04 -14.52 -7.80
CA HIS A 102 -6.96 -13.88 -8.55
C HIS A 102 -5.65 -13.83 -7.76
N LEU A 103 -5.71 -13.48 -6.47
CA LEU A 103 -4.58 -13.41 -5.55
C LEU A 103 -4.03 -14.81 -5.25
N GLN A 104 -4.90 -15.76 -4.88
CA GLN A 104 -4.53 -17.14 -4.59
C GLN A 104 -3.88 -17.82 -5.80
N ALA A 105 -4.43 -17.63 -7.01
CA ALA A 105 -3.87 -18.17 -8.25
C ALA A 105 -2.46 -17.64 -8.59
N ARG A 106 -2.04 -16.53 -7.96
CA ARG A 106 -0.71 -15.93 -8.11
C ARG A 106 0.20 -16.16 -6.91
N GLY A 107 -0.20 -17.05 -6.00
CA GLY A 107 0.62 -17.45 -4.85
C GLY A 107 0.59 -16.48 -3.69
N VAL A 108 -0.35 -15.53 -3.64
CA VAL A 108 -0.59 -14.73 -2.44
C VAL A 108 -1.36 -15.58 -1.44
N ASP A 109 -0.88 -15.67 -0.20
CA ASP A 109 -1.62 -16.33 0.87
C ASP A 109 -2.84 -15.50 1.27
N VAL A 110 -4.00 -16.15 1.28
CA VAL A 110 -5.28 -15.50 1.55
C VAL A 110 -6.06 -16.36 2.54
N LEU A 111 -6.25 -15.81 3.75
CA LEU A 111 -7.01 -16.46 4.83
C LEU A 111 -8.42 -16.86 4.40
N GLY A 112 -9.04 -16.06 3.53
CA GLY A 112 -10.37 -16.28 3.00
C GLY A 112 -11.34 -15.15 3.35
N VAL A 113 -12.63 -15.37 3.06
CA VAL A 113 -13.68 -14.42 3.37
C VAL A 113 -14.06 -14.56 4.84
N THR A 114 -13.95 -13.46 5.59
CA THR A 114 -14.33 -13.39 7.00
C THR A 114 -15.53 -12.47 7.17
N ASP A 115 -16.59 -13.00 7.77
CA ASP A 115 -17.74 -12.21 8.18
C ASP A 115 -17.40 -11.47 9.49
N HIS A 116 -17.55 -10.14 9.49
CA HIS A 116 -17.29 -9.28 10.64
C HIS A 116 -18.59 -8.87 11.36
N GLY A 117 -19.75 -9.41 10.95
CA GLY A 117 -21.03 -9.24 11.63
C GLY A 117 -21.68 -7.86 11.46
N ALA A 118 -21.41 -7.17 10.34
CA ALA A 118 -21.96 -5.85 10.04
C ALA A 118 -23.15 -5.91 9.08
#